data_AF-A0A0D3KHA0-F1
#
_entry.id   AF-A0A0D3KHA0-F1
#
_cell.length_a   1.000
_cell.length_b   1.000
_cell.length_c   1.000
_cell.angle_alpha   90.00
_cell.angle_beta   90.00
_cell.angle_gamma   90.00
#
_symmetry.space_group_name_H-M   'P 1'
#
loop_
_entity.id
_entity.type
_entity.pdbx_description
1 polymer ?
#
loop_
_entity_poly.entity_id
_entity_poly.type
_entity_poly.pdbx_seq_one_letter_code
_entity_poly.pdbx_strand_id
1 'polypeptide(L)'
;MLRCLLLAACGAAVAGQACGAAGAAPAASLTVSGWCGGAAFVSEEALLGSECLSSEMVPADAVCAAMNMRWWAAAKALLPRLASDGRPAVRSHAQAVKDGSAGLIGLVRRGGSDAGLLVRPAVSWAQSHEAVHVRVRFSPKKHGPVSASKIESPEVRVGAAAIGFSAHARSVNSGKRLDFRLELPLNASIDEESSTHALAPGRLTFRLAKAEPGQRWKALAASPGEGEAIEYGHVGAWFEEQERLDGEAKKRKAAREKSEAKAKEAAEAKGGEGEKPAPASPTPPSSRKEKKKRAKAAGAGAS
;
A
#
# COMPACT_ATOMS: atom_id res chain seq x y z
N MET A 1 -7.92 25.35 -85.83
CA MET A 1 -6.88 26.09 -85.09
C MET A 1 -7.57 27.08 -84.17
N LEU A 2 -7.41 26.97 -82.85
CA LEU A 2 -7.52 28.09 -81.90
C LEU A 2 -6.93 27.62 -80.56
N ARG A 3 -6.10 28.45 -79.92
CA ARG A 3 -5.55 28.21 -78.58
C ARG A 3 -6.41 28.95 -77.55
N CYS A 4 -6.88 28.26 -76.51
CA CYS A 4 -7.41 28.93 -75.32
C CYS A 4 -6.33 28.99 -74.24
N LEU A 5 -6.07 30.20 -73.73
CA LEU A 5 -5.52 30.37 -72.38
C LEU A 5 -6.60 29.99 -71.36
N LEU A 6 -6.19 29.48 -70.20
CA LEU A 6 -6.61 30.06 -68.93
C LEU A 6 -5.64 29.67 -67.80
N LEU A 7 -5.26 30.64 -66.98
CA LEU A 7 -4.58 30.39 -65.71
C LEU A 7 -5.59 29.82 -64.70
N ALA A 8 -5.15 28.91 -63.84
CA ALA A 8 -5.83 28.59 -62.59
C ALA A 8 -4.85 28.72 -61.43
N ALA A 9 -5.12 29.66 -60.52
CA ALA A 9 -4.37 29.80 -59.28
C ALA A 9 -4.75 28.67 -58.31
N CYS A 10 -3.77 28.09 -57.61
CA CYS A 10 -4.04 27.16 -56.51
C CYS A 10 -3.79 27.89 -55.18
N GLY A 11 -4.87 28.29 -54.52
CA GLY A 11 -4.83 28.96 -53.22
C GLY A 11 -4.49 28.00 -52.07
N ALA A 12 -4.02 28.56 -50.96
CA ALA A 12 -3.76 27.80 -49.74
C ALA A 12 -5.05 27.30 -49.09
N ALA A 13 -5.01 26.09 -48.53
CA ALA A 13 -6.04 25.56 -47.64
C ALA A 13 -5.38 25.07 -46.34
N VAL A 14 -5.64 25.78 -45.25
CA VAL A 14 -5.40 25.29 -43.88
C VAL A 14 -6.56 24.37 -43.53
N ALA A 15 -6.28 23.11 -43.21
CA ALA A 15 -7.28 22.14 -42.75
C ALA A 15 -6.90 21.58 -41.38
N GLY A 16 -7.85 21.60 -40.45
CA GLY A 16 -7.66 21.14 -39.09
C GLY A 16 -7.86 19.62 -38.92
N GLN A 17 -6.97 19.04 -38.10
CA GLN A 17 -7.23 17.99 -37.11
C GLN A 17 -8.32 16.94 -37.39
N ALA A 18 -7.89 15.69 -37.57
CA ALA A 18 -8.67 14.49 -37.24
C ALA A 18 -7.81 13.54 -36.39
N CYS A 19 -8.36 13.03 -35.29
CA CYS A 19 -7.72 12.05 -34.42
C CYS A 19 -8.46 10.72 -34.55
N GLY A 20 -7.75 9.64 -34.88
CA GLY A 20 -8.30 8.28 -34.84
C GLY A 20 -8.22 7.49 -36.14
N ALA A 21 -7.11 6.77 -36.34
CA ALA A 21 -7.09 5.47 -37.02
C ALA A 21 -5.80 4.74 -36.61
N ALA A 22 -5.92 3.50 -36.11
CA ALA A 22 -4.76 2.64 -35.88
C ALA A 22 -4.35 1.97 -37.22
N GLY A 23 -3.56 2.69 -37.99
CA GLY A 23 -2.84 2.21 -39.18
C GLY A 23 -1.41 2.71 -39.12
N ALA A 24 -0.46 2.00 -39.74
CA ALA A 24 0.97 2.27 -39.64
C ALA A 24 1.26 3.78 -39.79
N ALA A 25 1.83 4.38 -38.73
CA ALA A 25 2.12 5.81 -38.73
C ALA A 25 3.03 6.14 -39.93
N PRO A 26 2.66 7.10 -40.80
CA PRO A 26 3.54 7.50 -41.88
C PRO A 26 4.86 7.95 -41.26
N ALA A 27 5.97 7.44 -41.79
CA ALA A 27 7.31 7.80 -41.32
C ALA A 27 7.46 9.32 -41.45
N ALA A 28 7.36 10.03 -40.32
CA ALA A 28 7.28 11.47 -40.32
C ALA A 28 8.62 12.03 -40.83
N SER A 29 8.58 12.70 -41.98
CA SER A 29 9.75 13.26 -42.63
C SER A 29 9.87 14.75 -42.33
N LEU A 30 11.06 15.20 -41.95
CA LEU A 30 11.37 16.62 -41.84
C LEU A 30 11.66 17.16 -43.25
N THR A 31 10.71 17.95 -43.77
CA THR A 31 10.84 18.73 -45.01
C THR A 31 10.68 20.21 -44.68
N VAL A 32 11.64 21.04 -45.05
CA VAL A 32 11.56 22.50 -44.88
C VAL A 32 11.77 23.17 -46.23
N SER A 33 10.70 23.77 -46.76
CA SER A 33 10.74 24.46 -48.06
C SER A 33 11.80 25.55 -48.07
N GLY A 34 12.67 25.55 -49.09
CA GLY A 34 13.74 26.53 -49.24
C GLY A 34 15.00 26.26 -48.40
N TRP A 35 15.00 25.28 -47.50
CA TRP A 35 16.21 24.82 -46.81
C TRP A 35 16.68 23.49 -47.40
N CYS A 36 17.96 23.42 -47.75
CA CYS A 36 18.60 22.26 -48.35
C CYS A 36 17.84 21.63 -49.54
N GLY A 37 17.42 22.48 -50.50
CA GLY A 37 16.77 22.04 -51.74
C GLY A 37 15.41 21.36 -51.59
N GLY A 38 14.80 21.39 -50.39
CA GLY A 38 13.58 20.64 -50.10
C GLY A 38 13.80 19.16 -49.78
N ALA A 39 15.03 18.76 -49.42
CA ALA A 39 15.33 17.40 -49.00
C ALA A 39 14.45 16.96 -47.81
N ALA A 40 13.96 15.72 -47.88
CA ALA A 40 13.16 15.09 -46.84
C ALA A 40 14.04 14.18 -45.97
N PHE A 41 14.21 14.52 -44.69
CA PHE A 41 14.92 13.69 -43.74
C PHE A 41 13.95 12.73 -43.05
N VAL A 42 14.23 11.43 -43.10
CA VAL A 42 13.40 10.39 -42.48
C VAL A 42 13.97 9.87 -41.15
N SER A 43 15.19 10.27 -40.77
CA SER A 43 15.81 9.95 -39.48
C SER A 43 16.73 11.07 -38.98
N GLU A 44 17.06 11.03 -37.69
CA GLU A 44 17.99 11.97 -37.07
C GLU A 44 19.41 11.85 -37.64
N GLU A 45 19.86 10.63 -37.91
CA GLU A 45 21.18 10.32 -38.47
C GLU A 45 21.31 10.82 -39.91
N ALA A 46 20.25 10.70 -40.72
CA ALA A 46 20.22 11.22 -42.08
C ALA A 46 20.37 12.75 -42.12
N LEU A 47 19.77 13.45 -41.14
CA LEU A 47 19.95 14.89 -40.98
C LEU A 47 21.35 15.24 -40.43
N LEU A 48 21.85 14.49 -39.45
CA LEU A 48 23.17 14.70 -38.86
C LEU A 48 24.34 14.40 -39.81
N GLY A 49 24.16 13.48 -40.76
CA GLY A 49 25.13 13.16 -41.81
C GLY A 49 25.01 14.03 -43.07
N SER A 50 24.06 14.98 -43.12
CA SER A 50 23.80 15.79 -44.30
C SER A 50 24.67 17.04 -44.40
N GLU A 51 24.99 17.44 -45.64
CA GLU A 51 25.62 18.74 -45.94
C GLU A 51 24.72 19.94 -45.58
N CYS A 52 23.46 19.71 -45.23
CA CYS A 52 22.54 20.73 -44.74
C CYS A 52 22.98 21.30 -43.39
N LEU A 53 23.71 20.51 -42.59
CA LEU A 53 24.39 21.04 -41.41
C LEU A 53 25.49 22.03 -41.79
N SER A 54 26.16 21.89 -42.94
CA SER A 54 27.20 22.84 -43.40
C SER A 54 26.66 24.23 -43.72
N SER A 55 25.34 24.38 -43.90
CA SER A 55 24.70 25.67 -44.20
C SER A 55 25.00 26.71 -43.12
N GLU A 56 25.48 27.90 -43.51
CA GLU A 56 25.75 29.01 -42.59
C GLU A 56 24.51 29.49 -41.84
N MET A 57 23.34 29.37 -42.47
CA MET A 57 22.05 29.79 -41.91
C MET A 57 21.06 28.64 -41.91
N VAL A 58 20.35 28.48 -40.78
CA VAL A 58 19.28 27.50 -40.57
C VAL A 58 18.00 28.24 -40.18
N PRO A 59 16.84 27.97 -40.83
CA PRO A 59 15.57 28.59 -40.47
C PRO A 59 15.03 28.04 -39.14
N ALA A 60 14.24 28.86 -38.43
CA ALA A 60 13.61 28.47 -37.15
C ALA A 60 12.78 27.18 -37.27
N ASP A 61 12.05 27.02 -38.37
CA ASP A 61 11.15 25.89 -38.61
C ASP A 61 11.87 24.54 -38.63
N ALA A 62 13.13 24.50 -39.11
CA ALA A 62 13.95 23.29 -39.09
C ALA A 62 14.27 22.84 -37.66
N VAL A 63 14.60 23.80 -36.78
CA VAL A 63 14.90 23.53 -35.37
C VAL A 63 13.64 23.09 -34.63
N CYS A 64 12.51 23.76 -34.86
CA CYS A 64 11.20 23.39 -34.30
C CYS A 64 10.73 22.01 -34.79
N ALA A 65 10.91 21.69 -36.08
CA ALA A 65 10.58 20.38 -36.63
C ALA A 65 11.42 19.26 -36.00
N ALA A 66 12.73 19.46 -35.84
CA ALA A 66 13.60 18.51 -35.13
C ALA A 66 13.17 18.31 -33.67
N MET A 67 12.75 19.38 -32.97
CA MET A 67 12.20 19.27 -31.60
C MET A 67 10.87 18.49 -31.55
N ASN A 68 9.96 18.70 -32.50
CA ASN A 68 8.70 17.95 -32.61
C ASN A 68 8.96 16.45 -32.86
N MET A 69 9.91 16.15 -33.75
CA MET A 69 10.38 14.79 -34.07
C MET A 69 11.18 14.12 -32.95
N ARG A 70 11.48 14.85 -31.86
CA ARG A 70 12.33 14.41 -30.73
C ARG A 70 13.79 14.15 -31.11
N TRP A 71 14.24 14.69 -32.24
CA TRP A 71 15.61 14.64 -32.73
C TRP A 71 16.46 15.70 -32.01
N TRP A 72 16.75 15.43 -30.74
CA TRP A 72 17.39 16.39 -29.84
C TRP A 72 18.85 16.66 -30.15
N ALA A 73 19.57 15.71 -30.75
CA ALA A 73 20.95 15.91 -31.17
C ALA A 73 21.00 16.77 -32.44
N ALA A 74 20.12 16.51 -33.42
CA ALA A 74 19.97 17.37 -34.59
C ALA A 74 19.55 18.80 -34.20
N ALA A 75 18.53 18.96 -33.34
CA ALA A 75 18.11 20.28 -32.86
C ALA A 75 19.26 21.05 -32.17
N LYS A 76 20.11 20.37 -31.38
CA LYS A 76 21.32 20.95 -30.78
C LYS A 76 22.39 21.32 -31.81
N ALA A 77 22.60 20.50 -32.84
CA ALA A 77 23.56 20.77 -33.91
C ALA A 77 23.14 21.96 -34.81
N LEU A 78 21.84 22.21 -34.93
CA LEU A 78 21.26 23.32 -35.69
C LEU A 78 21.23 24.65 -34.93
N LEU A 79 21.02 24.63 -33.60
CA LEU A 79 20.88 25.82 -32.76
C LEU A 79 22.00 26.89 -32.89
N PRO A 80 23.30 26.54 -33.03
CA PRO A 80 24.36 27.52 -33.25
C PRO A 80 24.18 28.33 -34.55
N ARG A 81 23.64 27.70 -35.59
CA ARG A 81 23.46 28.22 -36.97
C ARG A 81 22.10 28.90 -37.19
N LEU A 82 21.30 29.01 -36.12
CA LEU A 82 20.01 29.69 -36.15
C LEU A 82 20.21 31.22 -36.23
N ALA A 83 19.60 31.84 -37.24
CA ALA A 83 19.58 33.29 -37.40
C ALA A 83 18.97 34.00 -36.16
N SER A 84 19.39 35.25 -35.90
CA SER A 84 19.09 35.96 -34.64
C SER A 84 17.59 36.24 -34.46
N ASP A 85 16.90 36.52 -35.55
CA ASP A 85 15.45 36.72 -35.68
C ASP A 85 14.62 35.45 -35.39
N GLY A 86 15.14 34.26 -35.70
CA GLY A 86 14.50 32.98 -35.43
C GLY A 86 14.56 32.53 -33.95
N ARG A 87 15.46 33.12 -33.14
CA ARG A 87 15.71 32.69 -31.75
C ARG A 87 14.50 32.86 -30.80
N PRO A 88 13.69 33.93 -30.87
CA PRO A 88 12.47 34.04 -30.05
C PRO A 88 11.44 32.96 -30.35
N ALA A 89 11.23 32.61 -31.62
CA ALA A 89 10.29 31.56 -32.04
C ALA A 89 10.71 30.18 -31.51
N VAL A 90 11.98 29.79 -31.72
CA VAL A 90 12.53 28.53 -31.21
C VAL A 90 12.51 28.48 -29.68
N ARG A 91 12.78 29.59 -28.98
CA ARG A 91 12.68 29.67 -27.52
C ARG A 91 11.24 29.45 -27.03
N SER A 92 10.26 30.09 -27.67
CA SER A 92 8.83 29.92 -27.35
C SER A 92 8.40 28.46 -27.56
N HIS A 93 8.78 27.87 -28.69
CA HIS A 93 8.49 26.48 -29.00
C HIS A 93 9.13 25.50 -28.00
N ALA A 94 10.41 25.68 -27.67
CA ALA A 94 11.10 24.86 -26.67
C ALA A 94 10.45 24.94 -25.28
N GLN A 95 9.96 26.12 -24.87
CA GLN A 95 9.24 26.31 -23.62
C GLN A 95 7.87 25.62 -23.64
N ALA A 96 7.10 25.73 -24.73
CA ALA A 96 5.83 25.00 -24.89
C ALA A 96 6.02 23.47 -24.85
N VAL A 97 7.05 22.96 -25.51
CA VAL A 97 7.40 21.52 -25.50
C VAL A 97 7.81 21.06 -24.09
N LYS A 98 8.55 21.89 -23.34
CA LYS A 98 8.89 21.63 -21.93
C LYS A 98 7.65 21.58 -21.05
N ASP A 99 6.74 22.56 -21.16
CA ASP A 99 5.56 22.66 -20.31
C ASP A 99 4.56 21.52 -20.59
N GLY A 100 4.34 21.18 -21.87
CA GLY A 100 3.56 20.00 -22.25
C GLY A 100 4.16 18.69 -21.71
N SER A 101 5.50 18.55 -21.79
CA SER A 101 6.20 17.38 -21.25
C SER A 101 6.12 17.33 -19.71
N ALA A 102 6.21 18.47 -19.02
CA ALA A 102 6.03 18.56 -17.57
C ALA A 102 4.59 18.22 -17.14
N GLY A 103 3.59 18.65 -17.92
CA GLY A 103 2.20 18.26 -17.74
C GLY A 103 1.99 16.75 -17.84
N LEU A 104 2.55 16.13 -18.89
CA LEU A 104 2.50 14.68 -19.12
C LEU A 104 3.25 13.90 -18.03
N ILE A 105 4.48 14.30 -17.67
CA ILE A 105 5.23 13.71 -16.56
C ILE A 105 4.44 13.85 -15.25
N GLY A 106 3.73 14.97 -15.05
CA GLY A 106 2.80 15.15 -13.95
C GLY A 106 1.67 14.12 -13.96
N LEU A 107 1.07 13.83 -15.12
CA LEU A 107 0.01 12.81 -15.24
C LEU A 107 0.53 11.38 -15.02
N VAL A 108 1.72 11.05 -15.55
CA VAL A 108 2.40 9.76 -15.35
C VAL A 108 2.75 9.56 -13.86
N ARG A 109 3.37 10.57 -13.22
CA ARG A 109 3.66 10.55 -11.77
C ARG A 109 2.41 10.54 -10.89
N ARG A 110 1.29 11.09 -11.38
CA ARG A 110 -0.03 11.00 -10.73
C ARG A 110 -0.76 9.69 -11.04
N GLY A 111 -0.14 8.76 -11.76
CA GLY A 111 -0.67 7.40 -11.96
C GLY A 111 -1.94 7.35 -12.81
N GLY A 112 -1.99 8.12 -13.92
CA GLY A 112 -2.92 7.86 -15.03
C GLY A 112 -4.39 7.64 -14.63
N SER A 113 -4.95 8.49 -13.76
CA SER A 113 -6.34 8.50 -13.29
C SER A 113 -6.86 7.29 -12.49
N ASP A 114 -6.22 6.12 -12.53
CA ASP A 114 -6.80 4.88 -11.95
C ASP A 114 -5.82 4.03 -11.12
N ALA A 115 -4.55 4.44 -11.01
CA ALA A 115 -3.66 3.88 -9.99
C ALA A 115 -4.10 4.39 -8.60
N GLY A 116 -4.73 3.51 -7.83
CA GLY A 116 -5.14 3.80 -6.46
C GLY A 116 -3.95 4.17 -5.58
N LEU A 117 -4.16 5.08 -4.64
CA LEU A 117 -3.13 5.44 -3.67
C LEU A 117 -2.96 4.27 -2.71
N LEU A 118 -1.82 3.58 -2.78
CA LEU A 118 -1.43 2.58 -1.80
C LEU A 118 -1.25 3.25 -0.42
N VAL A 119 -2.03 2.81 0.56
CA VAL A 119 -1.97 3.28 1.94
C VAL A 119 -1.53 2.14 2.83
N ARG A 120 -0.41 2.34 3.53
CA ARG A 120 0.07 1.46 4.61
C ARG A 120 -0.56 1.91 5.94
N PRO A 121 -1.50 1.15 6.54
CA PRO A 121 -2.15 1.55 7.79
C PRO A 121 -1.16 1.69 8.94
N ALA A 122 -1.46 2.60 9.88
CA ALA A 122 -0.67 2.73 11.11
C ALA A 122 -1.10 1.65 12.12
N VAL A 123 -0.13 1.00 12.76
CA VAL A 123 -0.35 -0.08 13.73
C VAL A 123 0.00 0.42 15.13
N SER A 124 -0.81 0.07 16.12
CA SER A 124 -0.53 0.29 17.54
C SER A 124 -0.83 -0.98 18.32
N TRP A 125 0.01 -1.36 19.30
CA TRP A 125 -0.15 -2.62 20.03
C TRP A 125 0.13 -2.53 21.53
N ALA A 126 -0.52 -3.42 22.27
CA ALA A 126 -0.30 -3.69 23.68
C ALA A 126 -0.25 -5.21 23.90
N GLN A 127 0.19 -5.67 25.06
CA GLN A 127 0.19 -7.10 25.38
C GLN A 127 -0.18 -7.38 26.84
N SER A 128 -0.82 -8.52 27.03
CA SER A 128 -1.05 -9.15 28.33
C SER A 128 -0.17 -10.40 28.46
N HIS A 129 -0.35 -11.14 29.55
CA HIS A 129 0.28 -12.45 29.74
C HIS A 129 -0.16 -13.47 28.68
N GLU A 130 -1.43 -13.45 28.26
CA GLU A 130 -2.06 -14.50 27.44
C GLU A 130 -2.27 -14.08 25.98
N ALA A 131 -2.33 -12.77 25.68
CA ALA A 131 -2.68 -12.26 24.36
C ALA A 131 -1.92 -10.98 23.97
N VAL A 132 -1.79 -10.73 22.67
CA VAL A 132 -1.32 -9.48 22.06
C VAL A 132 -2.52 -8.75 21.45
N HIS A 133 -2.67 -7.47 21.77
CA HIS A 133 -3.77 -6.62 21.33
C HIS A 133 -3.24 -5.66 20.26
N VAL A 134 -3.73 -5.77 19.03
CA VAL A 134 -3.25 -4.98 17.88
C VAL A 134 -4.39 -4.11 17.35
N ARG A 135 -4.12 -2.84 17.08
CA ARG A 135 -5.05 -1.85 16.51
C ARG A 135 -4.44 -1.24 15.26
N VAL A 136 -5.01 -1.61 14.12
CA VAL A 136 -4.71 -1.08 12.79
C VAL A 136 -5.64 0.10 12.51
N ARG A 137 -5.08 1.26 12.18
CA ARG A 137 -5.81 2.49 11.83
C ARG A 137 -5.63 2.77 10.35
N PHE A 138 -6.69 2.61 9.57
CA PHE A 138 -6.68 2.81 8.11
C PHE A 138 -7.40 4.10 7.68
N SER A 139 -8.40 4.59 8.41
CA SER A 139 -8.88 5.97 8.22
C SER A 139 -8.36 6.88 9.35
N PRO A 140 -7.49 7.87 9.06
CA PRO A 140 -7.24 8.97 9.98
C PRO A 140 -8.50 9.83 10.19
N LYS A 141 -8.41 10.82 11.09
CA LYS A 141 -9.48 11.78 11.45
C LYS A 141 -10.23 12.28 10.21
N LYS A 142 -11.55 12.51 10.34
CA LYS A 142 -12.55 12.94 9.32
C LYS A 142 -12.12 13.93 8.22
N HIS A 143 -11.06 14.71 8.45
CA HIS A 143 -10.56 15.77 7.55
C HIS A 143 -9.13 15.52 7.02
N GLY A 144 -8.54 14.34 7.24
CA GLY A 144 -7.23 13.99 6.69
C GLY A 144 -7.28 13.68 5.17
N PRO A 145 -6.16 13.79 4.45
CA PRO A 145 -6.11 13.52 3.00
C PRO A 145 -6.50 12.07 2.63
N VAL A 146 -6.29 11.14 3.57
CA VAL A 146 -6.56 9.69 3.43
C VAL A 146 -7.85 9.27 4.16
N SER A 147 -8.80 10.19 4.38
CA SER A 147 -10.07 9.86 5.05
C SER A 147 -10.97 9.02 4.15
N ALA A 148 -11.41 7.85 4.63
CA ALA A 148 -12.36 6.97 3.95
C ALA A 148 -13.66 6.86 4.76
N SER A 149 -14.81 7.05 4.11
CA SER A 149 -16.13 6.92 4.76
C SER A 149 -16.59 5.47 4.86
N LYS A 150 -16.31 4.68 3.83
CA LYS A 150 -16.64 3.26 3.72
C LYS A 150 -15.45 2.53 3.09
N ILE A 151 -15.18 1.32 3.58
CA ILE A 151 -14.25 0.37 2.96
C ILE A 151 -15.04 -0.68 2.16
N GLU A 152 -14.47 -1.09 1.05
CA GLU A 152 -14.99 -2.03 0.07
C GLU A 152 -14.08 -3.27 0.08
N SER A 153 -14.68 -4.46 -0.01
CA SER A 153 -13.99 -5.76 0.01
C SER A 153 -12.89 -5.91 1.07
N PRO A 154 -13.18 -5.74 2.37
CA PRO A 154 -12.19 -5.96 3.41
C PRO A 154 -11.84 -7.45 3.53
N GLU A 155 -10.56 -7.75 3.37
CA GLU A 155 -9.98 -9.06 3.62
C GLU A 155 -9.08 -8.98 4.86
N VAL A 156 -9.30 -9.90 5.81
CA VAL A 156 -8.49 -10.03 7.02
C VAL A 156 -7.90 -11.43 7.03
N ARG A 157 -6.58 -11.52 7.18
CA ARG A 157 -5.85 -12.79 7.32
C ARG A 157 -5.20 -12.85 8.69
N VAL A 158 -5.35 -13.98 9.36
CA VAL A 158 -4.65 -14.31 10.61
C VAL A 158 -3.94 -15.63 10.35
N GLY A 159 -2.64 -15.67 10.58
CA GLY A 159 -1.82 -16.86 10.48
C GLY A 159 -0.78 -16.88 11.60
N ALA A 160 -0.22 -18.05 11.90
CA ALA A 160 0.59 -18.29 13.09
C ALA A 160 1.79 -17.33 13.22
N ALA A 161 2.36 -16.86 12.11
CA ALA A 161 3.51 -15.96 12.07
C ALA A 161 3.22 -14.58 11.44
N ALA A 162 1.99 -14.29 11.01
CA ALA A 162 1.67 -13.04 10.31
C ALA A 162 0.19 -12.66 10.40
N ILE A 163 -0.10 -11.34 10.41
CA ILE A 163 -1.45 -10.83 10.19
C ILE A 163 -1.50 -9.98 8.91
N GLY A 164 -2.60 -10.11 8.17
CA GLY A 164 -2.85 -9.40 6.93
C GLY A 164 -4.16 -8.60 6.98
N PHE A 165 -4.16 -7.45 6.34
CA PHE A 165 -5.38 -6.69 6.07
C PHE A 165 -5.27 -6.00 4.71
N SER A 166 -6.25 -6.23 3.84
CA SER A 166 -6.40 -5.47 2.61
C SER A 166 -7.84 -4.97 2.45
N ALA A 167 -8.01 -3.79 1.87
CA ALA A 167 -9.32 -3.20 1.58
C ALA A 167 -9.19 -2.08 0.54
N HIS A 168 -10.27 -1.81 -0.19
CA HIS A 168 -10.36 -0.64 -1.07
C HIS A 168 -11.25 0.44 -0.44
N ALA A 169 -11.09 1.70 -0.83
CA ALA A 169 -12.04 2.77 -0.52
C ALA A 169 -11.92 3.92 -1.52
N ARG A 170 -12.79 4.92 -1.38
CA ARG A 170 -12.56 6.27 -1.94
C ARG A 170 -12.27 7.28 -0.84
N SER A 171 -11.32 8.16 -1.12
CA SER A 171 -11.02 9.33 -0.30
C SER A 171 -12.22 10.28 -0.32
N VAL A 172 -12.77 10.59 0.86
CA VAL A 172 -13.92 11.51 1.01
C VAL A 172 -13.59 12.91 0.47
N ASN A 173 -12.34 13.34 0.63
CA ASN A 173 -11.90 14.69 0.29
C ASN A 173 -11.42 14.85 -1.16
N SER A 174 -11.08 13.75 -1.85
CA SER A 174 -10.47 13.82 -3.20
C SER A 174 -11.09 12.88 -4.24
N GLY A 175 -12.06 12.04 -3.87
CA GLY A 175 -12.69 11.04 -4.73
C GLY A 175 -11.78 9.87 -5.16
N LYS A 176 -10.46 9.99 -4.97
CA LYS A 176 -9.45 9.01 -5.38
C LYS A 176 -9.64 7.66 -4.71
N ARG A 177 -9.37 6.60 -5.47
CA ARG A 177 -9.22 5.24 -4.93
C ARG A 177 -8.06 5.20 -3.93
N LEU A 178 -8.31 4.58 -2.79
CA LEU A 178 -7.35 4.26 -1.74
C LEU A 178 -7.28 2.74 -1.63
N ASP A 179 -6.08 2.18 -1.73
CA ASP A 179 -5.86 0.75 -1.58
C ASP A 179 -5.09 0.53 -0.28
N PHE A 180 -5.78 0.04 0.75
CA PHE A 180 -5.16 -0.29 2.03
C PHE A 180 -4.51 -1.67 1.93
N ARG A 181 -3.22 -1.76 2.28
CA ARG A 181 -2.52 -3.03 2.43
C ARG A 181 -1.63 -3.02 3.66
N LEU A 182 -1.76 -4.08 4.46
CA LEU A 182 -0.93 -4.40 5.60
C LEU A 182 -0.60 -5.89 5.54
N GLU A 183 0.68 -6.20 5.53
CA GLU A 183 1.21 -7.53 5.83
C GLU A 183 2.23 -7.33 6.94
N LEU A 184 1.98 -7.94 8.09
CA LEU A 184 2.75 -7.72 9.31
C LEU A 184 3.27 -9.08 9.83
N PRO A 185 4.56 -9.41 9.58
CA PRO A 185 5.18 -10.59 10.18
C PRO A 185 5.33 -10.36 11.69
N LEU A 186 4.94 -11.34 12.49
CA LEU A 186 4.94 -11.28 13.96
C LEU A 186 6.28 -11.73 14.52
N ASN A 187 6.72 -11.13 15.63
CA ASN A 187 7.96 -11.48 16.30
C ASN A 187 7.97 -12.90 16.93
N ALA A 188 6.79 -13.47 17.20
CA ALA A 188 6.65 -14.85 17.68
C ALA A 188 5.28 -15.42 17.28
N SER A 189 5.14 -16.74 17.41
CA SER A 189 3.94 -17.45 16.98
C SER A 189 2.70 -17.19 17.83
N ILE A 190 1.54 -17.18 17.17
CA ILE A 190 0.22 -17.07 17.78
C ILE A 190 -0.57 -18.37 17.58
N ASP A 191 -1.55 -18.61 18.46
CA ASP A 191 -2.60 -19.59 18.23
C ASP A 191 -3.68 -18.94 17.34
N GLU A 192 -3.83 -19.44 16.12
CA GLU A 192 -4.79 -18.93 15.13
C GLU A 192 -6.25 -19.12 15.58
N GLU A 193 -6.58 -20.26 16.20
CA GLU A 193 -7.97 -20.63 16.54
C GLU A 193 -8.49 -19.80 17.73
N SER A 194 -7.63 -19.55 18.72
CA SER A 194 -7.96 -18.68 19.87
C SER A 194 -7.84 -17.18 19.56
N SER A 195 -7.37 -16.81 18.36
CA SER A 195 -7.20 -15.42 17.93
C SER A 195 -8.49 -14.86 17.31
N THR A 196 -8.85 -13.64 17.70
CA THR A 196 -10.07 -12.98 17.22
C THR A 196 -9.78 -11.60 16.65
N HIS A 197 -10.65 -11.13 15.74
CA HIS A 197 -10.57 -9.81 15.15
C HIS A 197 -11.94 -9.14 15.10
N ALA A 198 -11.96 -7.81 15.12
CA ALA A 198 -13.15 -6.99 15.04
C ALA A 198 -12.89 -5.76 14.16
N LEU A 199 -13.69 -5.62 13.09
CA LEU A 199 -13.64 -4.51 12.17
C LEU A 199 -14.63 -3.42 12.60
N ALA A 200 -14.19 -2.17 12.62
CA ALA A 200 -15.00 -1.00 12.93
C ALA A 200 -14.67 0.15 11.97
N PRO A 201 -15.50 1.21 11.88
CA PRO A 201 -15.23 2.35 11.01
C PRO A 201 -13.84 2.95 11.27
N GLY A 202 -12.98 2.91 10.24
CA GLY A 202 -11.61 3.44 10.26
C GLY A 202 -10.56 2.62 11.03
N ARG A 203 -10.94 1.51 11.70
CA ARG A 203 -10.02 0.70 12.52
C ARG A 203 -10.34 -0.80 12.48
N LEU A 204 -9.30 -1.62 12.50
CA LEU A 204 -9.37 -3.07 12.70
C LEU A 204 -8.60 -3.40 13.98
N THR A 205 -9.20 -4.17 14.87
CA THR A 205 -8.58 -4.62 16.12
C THR A 205 -8.46 -6.13 16.16
N PHE A 206 -7.28 -6.64 16.50
CA PHE A 206 -7.02 -8.05 16.74
C PHE A 206 -6.73 -8.29 18.23
N ARG A 207 -7.20 -9.43 18.74
CA ARG A 207 -6.77 -10.04 20.00
C ARG A 207 -6.14 -11.37 19.63
N LEU A 208 -4.82 -11.38 19.51
CA LEU A 208 -4.04 -12.55 19.12
C LEU A 208 -3.68 -13.36 20.37
N ALA A 209 -4.03 -14.63 20.41
CA ALA A 209 -3.63 -15.53 21.49
C ALA A 209 -2.15 -15.90 21.31
N LYS A 210 -1.33 -15.79 22.37
CA LYS A 210 0.08 -16.20 22.29
C LYS A 210 0.16 -17.73 22.30
N ALA A 211 0.96 -18.31 21.40
CA ALA A 211 1.21 -19.75 21.41
C ALA A 211 1.87 -20.21 22.73
N GLU A 212 2.72 -19.36 23.32
CA GLU A 212 3.30 -19.54 24.65
C GLU A 212 2.74 -18.49 25.64
N PRO A 213 1.83 -18.87 26.55
CA PRO A 213 1.37 -17.99 27.62
C PRO A 213 2.52 -17.52 28.52
N GLY A 214 2.59 -16.22 28.78
CA GLY A 214 3.63 -15.59 29.60
C GLY A 214 4.85 -15.08 28.81
N GLN A 215 5.00 -15.48 27.53
CA GLN A 215 6.06 -14.96 26.68
C GLN A 215 5.93 -13.44 26.50
N ARG A 216 6.97 -12.67 26.81
CA ARG A 216 6.97 -11.20 26.71
C ARG A 216 7.63 -10.75 25.41
N TRP A 217 6.84 -10.14 24.52
CA TRP A 217 7.31 -9.66 23.23
C TRP A 217 8.06 -8.34 23.40
N LYS A 218 9.25 -8.20 22.79
CA LYS A 218 10.01 -6.93 22.80
C LYS A 218 9.53 -5.98 21.70
N ALA A 219 9.17 -6.54 20.55
CA ALA A 219 8.55 -5.86 19.42
C ALA A 219 7.34 -6.66 18.94
N LEU A 220 6.43 -6.01 18.22
CA LEU A 220 5.30 -6.68 17.57
C LEU A 220 5.75 -7.38 16.28
N ALA A 221 6.44 -6.62 15.43
CA ALA A 221 6.91 -7.08 14.14
C ALA A 221 8.22 -7.86 14.31
N ALA A 222 8.42 -8.88 13.48
CA ALA A 222 9.75 -9.43 13.26
C ALA A 222 10.68 -8.34 12.71
N SER A 223 11.97 -8.39 13.07
CA SER A 223 12.98 -7.55 12.40
C SER A 223 13.08 -7.95 10.93
N PRO A 224 13.06 -7.00 9.98
CA PRO A 224 13.28 -7.31 8.56
C PRO A 224 14.68 -7.92 8.38
N GLY A 225 14.82 -8.82 7.40
CA GLY A 225 16.13 -9.33 6.99
C GLY A 225 17.04 -8.19 6.50
N GLU A 226 18.36 -8.43 6.52
CA GLU A 226 19.33 -7.47 5.99
C GLU A 226 19.09 -7.27 4.49
N GLY A 227 18.57 -6.09 4.12
CA GLY A 227 18.18 -5.75 2.75
C GLY A 227 16.68 -5.82 2.45
N GLU A 228 15.84 -6.31 3.36
CA GLU A 228 14.38 -6.31 3.16
C GLU A 228 13.76 -4.93 3.46
N ALA A 229 12.96 -4.42 2.52
CA ALA A 229 12.23 -3.18 2.72
C ALA A 229 11.02 -3.40 3.64
N ILE A 230 10.86 -2.54 4.65
CA ILE A 230 9.69 -2.59 5.54
C ILE A 230 8.43 -2.27 4.73
N GLU A 231 7.58 -3.27 4.54
CA GLU A 231 6.33 -3.15 3.76
C GLU A 231 5.13 -2.63 4.57
N TYR A 232 5.20 -2.68 5.90
CA TYR A 232 4.14 -2.20 6.80
C TYR A 232 4.30 -0.72 7.20
N GLY A 233 3.22 -0.14 7.73
CA GLY A 233 3.21 1.24 8.22
C GLY A 233 3.84 1.39 9.61
N HIS A 234 3.86 2.61 10.15
CA HIS A 234 4.42 2.87 11.49
C HIS A 234 3.78 1.98 12.58
N VAL A 235 4.61 1.25 13.33
CA VAL A 235 4.21 0.40 14.47
C VAL A 235 4.58 1.10 15.78
N GLY A 236 3.59 1.45 16.60
CA GLY A 236 3.80 2.11 17.90
C GLY A 236 3.16 1.38 19.08
N ALA A 237 3.45 1.81 20.31
CA ALA A 237 2.77 1.31 21.49
C ALA A 237 1.31 1.83 21.57
N TRP A 238 0.40 1.01 22.09
CA TRP A 238 -0.97 1.38 22.44
C TRP A 238 -1.06 1.57 23.96
N PHE A 239 -0.56 2.71 24.43
CA PHE A 239 -0.49 3.03 25.87
C PHE A 239 -1.83 2.89 26.59
N GLU A 240 -2.93 3.39 26.00
CA GLU A 240 -4.26 3.34 26.63
C GLU A 240 -4.73 1.90 26.96
N GLU A 241 -4.43 0.94 26.08
CA GLU A 241 -4.77 -0.47 26.28
C GLU A 241 -3.75 -1.17 27.19
N GLN A 242 -2.47 -0.78 27.13
CA GLN A 242 -1.45 -1.31 28.03
C GLN A 242 -1.75 -0.94 29.49
N GLU A 243 -2.15 0.31 29.78
CA GLU A 243 -2.57 0.74 31.12
C GLU A 243 -3.79 -0.05 31.62
N ARG A 244 -4.77 -0.32 30.74
CA ARG A 244 -5.94 -1.15 31.06
C ARG A 244 -5.53 -2.57 31.43
N LEU A 245 -4.68 -3.21 30.61
CA LEU A 245 -4.19 -4.57 30.81
C LEU A 245 -3.31 -4.69 32.07
N ASP A 246 -2.44 -3.71 32.33
CA ASP A 246 -1.60 -3.65 33.54
C ASP A 246 -2.46 -3.47 34.79
N GLY A 247 -3.53 -2.67 34.72
CA GLY A 247 -4.52 -2.50 35.78
C GLY A 247 -5.28 -3.79 36.09
N GLU A 248 -5.68 -4.54 35.07
CA GLU A 248 -6.33 -5.86 35.20
C GLU A 248 -5.38 -6.93 35.76
N ALA A 249 -4.12 -6.95 35.32
CA ALA A 249 -3.09 -7.83 35.85
C ALA A 249 -2.84 -7.59 37.35
N LYS A 250 -2.75 -6.31 37.77
CA LYS A 250 -2.63 -5.92 39.19
C LYS A 250 -3.84 -6.39 40.01
N LYS A 251 -5.07 -6.21 39.51
CA LYS A 251 -6.30 -6.70 40.16
C LYS A 251 -6.31 -8.22 40.30
N ARG A 252 -5.95 -8.96 39.23
CA ARG A 252 -5.87 -10.44 39.24
C ARG A 252 -4.81 -10.95 40.21
N LYS A 253 -3.65 -10.30 40.29
CA LYS A 253 -2.59 -10.63 41.27
C LYS A 253 -3.06 -10.40 42.71
N ALA A 254 -3.63 -9.24 43.02
CA ALA A 254 -4.15 -8.94 44.37
C ALA A 254 -5.32 -9.86 44.78
N ALA A 255 -6.17 -10.28 43.84
CA ALA A 255 -7.21 -11.27 44.10
C ALA A 255 -6.61 -12.65 44.41
N ARG A 256 -5.59 -13.07 43.64
CA ARG A 256 -4.87 -14.33 43.84
C ARG A 256 -4.16 -14.36 45.20
N GLU A 257 -3.41 -13.33 45.54
CA GLU A 257 -2.74 -13.20 46.85
C GLU A 257 -3.73 -13.26 48.01
N LYS A 258 -4.89 -12.58 47.91
CA LYS A 258 -5.97 -12.68 48.91
C LYS A 258 -6.57 -14.08 49.00
N SER A 259 -6.69 -14.82 47.89
CA SER A 259 -7.18 -16.20 47.91
C SER A 259 -6.15 -17.18 48.48
N GLU A 260 -4.87 -16.99 48.18
CA GLU A 260 -3.76 -17.82 48.70
C GLU A 260 -3.51 -17.56 50.18
N ALA A 261 -3.64 -16.31 50.66
CA ALA A 261 -3.59 -15.99 52.09
C ALA A 261 -4.73 -16.67 52.86
N LYS A 262 -5.98 -16.52 52.39
CA LYS A 262 -7.14 -17.20 53.00
C LYS A 262 -7.03 -18.73 52.95
N ALA A 263 -6.44 -19.30 51.90
CA ALA A 263 -6.20 -20.73 51.81
C ALA A 263 -5.14 -21.22 52.81
N LYS A 264 -4.12 -20.41 53.10
CA LYS A 264 -3.11 -20.71 54.14
C LYS A 264 -3.68 -20.59 55.54
N GLU A 265 -4.39 -19.51 55.86
CA GLU A 265 -5.08 -19.34 57.15
C GLU A 265 -6.07 -20.50 57.42
N ALA A 266 -6.83 -20.93 56.41
CA ALA A 266 -7.74 -22.07 56.51
C ALA A 266 -7.04 -23.44 56.61
N ALA A 267 -5.78 -23.55 56.19
CA ALA A 267 -4.96 -24.75 56.36
C ALA A 267 -4.32 -24.80 57.76
N GLU A 268 -3.80 -23.68 58.26
CA GLU A 268 -3.22 -23.58 59.61
C GLU A 268 -4.31 -23.75 60.69
N ALA A 269 -5.51 -23.21 60.49
CA ALA A 269 -6.66 -23.45 61.37
C ALA A 269 -7.15 -24.92 61.42
N LYS A 270 -6.64 -25.80 60.54
CA LYS A 270 -6.88 -27.25 60.58
C LYS A 270 -5.68 -28.07 61.08
N GLY A 271 -4.53 -27.43 61.34
CA GLY A 271 -3.34 -28.08 61.92
C GLY A 271 -3.26 -28.01 63.44
N GLY A 272 -4.24 -27.36 64.10
CA GLY A 272 -4.19 -26.95 65.49
C GLY A 272 -4.92 -27.85 66.51
N GLU A 273 -4.99 -29.16 66.31
CA GLU A 273 -5.47 -30.08 67.37
C GLU A 273 -4.80 -31.47 67.29
N GLY A 274 -3.82 -31.73 68.17
CA GLY A 274 -3.43 -33.10 68.54
C GLY A 274 -1.97 -33.55 68.33
N GLU A 275 -1.22 -33.57 69.42
CA GLU A 275 -0.06 -34.47 69.64
C GLU A 275 -0.24 -35.20 70.99
N LYS A 276 0.36 -36.36 71.27
CA LYS A 276 1.34 -37.14 70.48
C LYS A 276 0.88 -38.62 70.28
N PRO A 277 1.49 -39.75 70.74
CA PRO A 277 1.29 -41.03 70.03
C PRO A 277 0.74 -42.22 70.86
N ALA A 278 0.19 -43.21 70.15
CA ALA A 278 0.13 -44.61 70.57
C ALA A 278 0.39 -45.53 69.35
N PRO A 279 1.08 -46.68 69.49
CA PRO A 279 1.60 -47.43 68.35
C PRO A 279 0.68 -48.53 67.81
N ALA A 280 1.02 -49.00 66.59
CA ALA A 280 0.60 -50.25 65.94
C ALA A 280 -0.84 -50.36 65.36
N SER A 281 -0.94 -50.01 64.07
CA SER A 281 -1.80 -50.64 63.04
C SER A 281 -1.63 -52.18 62.95
N PRO A 282 -2.53 -52.98 62.31
CA PRO A 282 -3.22 -52.64 61.06
C PRO A 282 -4.68 -53.16 60.78
N THR A 283 -5.38 -52.42 59.91
CA THR A 283 -6.37 -52.79 58.84
C THR A 283 -7.33 -54.01 58.94
N PRO A 284 -8.44 -54.05 58.14
CA PRO A 284 -9.32 -52.97 57.69
C PRO A 284 -10.84 -53.29 57.84
N PRO A 285 -11.76 -52.30 57.78
CA PRO A 285 -13.20 -52.56 57.77
C PRO A 285 -13.72 -52.97 56.38
N SER A 286 -14.48 -54.06 56.32
CA SER A 286 -15.18 -54.53 55.11
C SER A 286 -16.56 -53.88 54.97
N SER A 287 -16.76 -53.05 53.93
CA SER A 287 -18.08 -52.49 53.57
C SER A 287 -18.78 -53.26 52.44
N ARG A 288 -19.65 -54.17 52.89
CA ARG A 288 -20.88 -54.66 52.27
C ARG A 288 -21.56 -53.66 51.28
N LYS A 289 -21.85 -54.15 50.05
CA LYS A 289 -23.08 -53.97 49.19
C LYS A 289 -23.75 -52.57 49.07
N GLU A 290 -24.39 -52.13 47.98
CA GLU A 290 -24.98 -52.78 46.79
C GLU A 290 -25.36 -51.71 45.73
N LYS A 291 -25.68 -52.13 44.48
CA LYS A 291 -26.67 -51.56 43.49
C LYS A 291 -26.96 -50.03 43.47
N LYS A 292 -27.26 -49.38 42.32
CA LYS A 292 -28.43 -49.70 41.47
C LYS A 292 -28.57 -48.77 40.24
N LYS A 293 -28.90 -49.34 39.06
CA LYS A 293 -29.65 -48.77 37.90
C LYS A 293 -29.04 -47.55 37.14
N ARG A 294 -28.80 -47.62 35.81
CA ARG A 294 -29.73 -47.70 34.63
C ARG A 294 -30.16 -46.29 34.19
N ALA A 295 -29.55 -45.67 33.17
CA ALA A 295 -29.63 -45.93 31.72
C ALA A 295 -30.99 -45.56 31.06
N LYS A 296 -31.02 -44.44 30.33
CA LYS A 296 -31.81 -44.08 29.13
C LYS A 296 -31.33 -42.67 28.68
N ALA A 297 -30.81 -42.34 27.49
CA ALA A 297 -30.98 -42.77 26.08
C ALA A 297 -32.13 -42.06 25.32
N ALA A 298 -31.83 -41.66 24.07
CA ALA A 298 -32.63 -40.89 23.10
C ALA A 298 -32.86 -39.39 23.43
N GLY A 299 -32.91 -38.46 22.46
CA GLY A 299 -32.73 -38.50 20.99
C GLY A 299 -32.79 -37.06 20.44
N ALA A 300 -32.01 -36.67 19.43
CA ALA A 300 -32.23 -36.87 17.98
C ALA A 300 -33.25 -35.90 17.34
N GLY A 301 -32.87 -35.28 16.20
CA GLY A 301 -33.62 -34.21 15.50
C GLY A 301 -32.70 -33.00 15.25
N ALA A 302 -32.00 -32.82 14.12
CA ALA A 302 -32.30 -33.05 12.71
C ALA A 302 -33.31 -32.05 12.11
N SER A 303 -32.78 -30.95 11.57
CA SER A 303 -33.24 -30.20 10.39
C SER A 303 -32.09 -29.34 9.90
#